data_AF-A0A9W8WW22-F1
#
_entry.id   AF-A0A9W8WW22-F1
#
_cell.length_a   1.000
_cell.length_b   1.000
_cell.length_c   1.000
_cell.angle_alpha   90.00
_cell.angle_beta   90.00
_cell.angle_gamma   90.00
#
_symmetry.space_group_name_H-M   'P 1'
#
loop_
_entity.id
_entity.type
_entity.pdbx_description
1 polymer ?
#
loop_
_entity_poly.entity_id
_entity_poly.type
_entity_poly.pdbx_seq_one_letter_code
_entity_poly.pdbx_strand_id
1 'polypeptide(L)'
;MSQSPAERAIEEDDKTEAPLTMAASVVLTNLPRDASKALETAGHLGIEKITVRLQPIGSAPHLNQRVFKLSTNQRFETIVRFLRKRLGVKEHESVFCYVGSVFSPALDEGVGNLWTCFKQNEELVVGYATSPAFG
;
A
#
# COMPACT_ATOMS: atom_id res chain seq x y z
N MET A 1 11.62 -25.53 -56.31
CA MET A 1 10.71 -24.38 -56.08
C MET A 1 9.97 -24.70 -54.79
N SER A 2 10.53 -24.37 -53.63
CA SER A 2 10.49 -23.06 -52.95
C SER A 2 9.22 -22.88 -52.11
N GLN A 3 9.42 -22.92 -50.79
CA GLN A 3 8.75 -22.21 -49.70
C GLN A 3 7.27 -22.48 -49.33
N SER A 4 7.10 -22.72 -48.02
CA SER A 4 5.89 -22.51 -47.23
C SER A 4 5.50 -21.03 -47.16
N PRO A 5 4.26 -20.70 -46.71
CA PRO A 5 4.06 -19.75 -45.60
C PRO A 5 3.04 -20.27 -44.55
N ALA A 6 3.27 -20.18 -43.23
CA ALA A 6 2.95 -19.05 -42.32
C ALA A 6 1.44 -18.67 -42.33
N GLU A 7 0.69 -18.42 -41.25
CA GLU A 7 0.85 -18.38 -39.79
C GLU A 7 -0.57 -18.13 -39.23
N ARG A 8 -0.83 -18.58 -37.99
CA ARG A 8 -1.48 -17.80 -36.92
C ARG A 8 -1.64 -18.70 -35.69
N ALA A 9 -0.59 -18.78 -34.89
CA ALA A 9 -0.72 -19.13 -33.48
C ALA A 9 -1.16 -17.85 -32.74
N ILE A 10 -2.18 -17.98 -31.90
CA ILE A 10 -2.62 -16.92 -31.01
C ILE A 10 -1.72 -17.01 -29.78
N GLU A 11 -0.95 -15.96 -29.52
CA GLU A 11 -0.16 -15.78 -28.31
C GLU A 11 -1.11 -15.38 -27.18
N GLU A 12 -1.27 -16.23 -26.16
CA GLU A 12 -1.83 -15.84 -24.87
C GLU A 12 -0.69 -15.79 -23.84
N ASP A 13 -0.26 -14.55 -23.55
CA ASP A 13 0.63 -14.18 -22.45
C ASP A 13 -0.11 -14.40 -21.12
N ASP A 14 -0.05 -15.62 -20.57
CA ASP A 14 -0.56 -15.91 -19.23
C ASP A 14 0.50 -15.60 -18.17
N LYS A 15 0.30 -14.45 -17.54
CA LYS A 15 1.14 -13.92 -16.46
C LYS A 15 0.95 -14.73 -15.18
N THR A 16 1.75 -15.79 -15.04
CA THR A 16 2.32 -16.29 -13.77
C THR A 16 1.36 -16.36 -12.57
N GLU A 17 0.28 -17.14 -12.64
CA GLU A 17 -0.29 -17.74 -11.43
C GLU A 17 0.56 -18.96 -11.05
N ALA A 18 1.70 -18.72 -10.39
CA ALA A 18 2.48 -19.82 -9.83
C ALA A 18 1.63 -20.53 -8.77
N PRO A 19 1.24 -21.80 -8.98
CA PRO A 19 0.39 -22.49 -8.03
C PRO A 19 1.19 -22.65 -6.73
N LEU A 20 0.61 -22.19 -5.60
CA LEU A 20 1.12 -22.33 -4.23
C LEU A 20 1.11 -23.80 -3.80
N THR A 21 1.86 -24.60 -4.55
CA THR A 21 2.05 -26.03 -4.35
C THR A 21 3.40 -26.23 -3.69
N MET A 22 3.52 -27.29 -2.88
CA MET A 22 4.78 -27.63 -2.22
C MET A 22 5.94 -27.81 -3.21
N ALA A 23 5.64 -28.13 -4.48
CA ALA A 23 6.62 -28.20 -5.57
C ALA A 23 7.22 -26.82 -5.93
N ALA A 24 6.44 -25.74 -5.88
CA ALA A 24 6.93 -24.38 -6.13
C ALA A 24 7.96 -23.94 -5.08
N SER A 25 7.84 -24.43 -3.83
CA SER A 25 8.82 -24.17 -2.78
C SER A 25 10.23 -24.71 -3.12
N VAL A 26 10.31 -25.85 -3.82
CA VAL A 26 11.60 -26.45 -4.21
C VAL A 26 12.26 -25.62 -5.32
N VAL A 27 11.46 -25.08 -6.24
CA VAL A 27 11.95 -24.19 -7.31
C VAL A 27 12.49 -22.88 -6.74
N LEU A 28 11.83 -22.31 -5.71
CA LEU A 28 12.32 -21.12 -5.00
C LEU A 28 13.68 -21.36 -4.34
N THR A 29 13.94 -22.55 -3.79
CA THR A 29 15.24 -22.87 -3.17
C THR A 29 16.37 -23.09 -4.16
N ASN A 30 16.04 -23.37 -5.43
CA ASN A 30 17.02 -23.71 -6.46
C ASN A 30 17.16 -22.61 -7.53
N LEU A 31 16.69 -21.39 -7.22
CA LEU A 31 16.70 -20.26 -8.12
C LEU A 31 18.11 -19.67 -8.25
N PRO A 32 18.52 -19.19 -9.45
CA PRO A 32 19.81 -18.52 -9.64
C PRO A 32 20.00 -17.33 -8.69
N ARG A 33 21.24 -17.13 -8.22
CA ARG A 33 21.61 -16.08 -7.24
C ARG A 33 21.19 -14.66 -7.66
N ASP A 34 21.09 -14.40 -8.96
CA ASP A 34 20.68 -13.09 -9.47
C ASP A 34 19.19 -12.82 -9.24
N ALA A 35 18.34 -13.85 -9.37
CA ALA A 35 16.91 -13.71 -9.15
C ALA A 35 16.57 -13.64 -7.65
N SER A 36 17.32 -14.33 -6.78
CA SER A 36 17.20 -14.15 -5.32
C SER A 36 17.62 -12.74 -4.89
N LYS A 37 18.70 -12.20 -5.47
CA LYS A 37 19.19 -10.85 -5.17
C LYS A 37 18.24 -9.75 -5.68
N ALA A 38 17.61 -9.95 -6.83
CA ALA A 38 16.57 -9.06 -7.34
C ALA A 38 15.33 -9.05 -6.42
N LEU A 39 14.94 -10.21 -5.88
CA LEU A 39 13.81 -10.32 -4.94
C LEU A 39 14.10 -9.62 -3.61
N GLU A 40 15.32 -9.75 -3.08
CA GLU A 40 15.76 -9.05 -1.86
C GLU A 40 15.68 -7.53 -2.03
N THR A 41 16.01 -7.04 -3.22
CA THR A 41 15.95 -5.60 -3.53
C THR A 41 14.52 -5.10 -3.71
N ALA A 42 13.61 -5.95 -4.22
CA ALA A 42 12.21 -5.59 -4.44
C ALA A 42 11.45 -5.26 -3.13
N GLY A 43 11.91 -5.77 -1.98
CA GLY A 43 11.33 -5.44 -0.67
C GLY A 43 11.87 -4.15 -0.04
N HIS A 44 12.96 -3.58 -0.56
CA HIS A 44 13.55 -2.35 -0.05
C HIS A 44 13.13 -1.16 -0.90
N LEU A 45 12.00 -0.56 -0.50
CA LEU A 45 11.63 0.79 -0.92
C LEU A 45 12.69 1.72 -0.31
N GLY A 46 13.65 2.20 -1.11
CA GLY A 46 14.75 3.10 -0.68
C GLY A 46 14.32 4.48 -0.15
N ILE A 47 13.08 4.59 0.33
CA ILE A 47 12.45 5.77 0.87
C ILE A 47 12.37 5.57 2.38
N GLU A 48 13.21 6.28 3.13
CA GLU A 48 13.20 6.19 4.59
C GLU A 48 12.00 6.93 5.21
N LYS A 49 11.51 7.96 4.52
CA LYS A 49 10.45 8.86 4.99
C LYS A 49 9.48 9.19 3.87
N ILE A 50 8.20 9.08 4.19
CA ILE A 50 7.08 9.38 3.31
C ILE A 50 6.35 10.63 3.81
N THR A 51 5.67 11.31 2.89
CA THR A 51 4.79 12.43 3.23
C THR A 51 3.35 11.93 3.33
N VAL A 52 2.66 12.27 4.42
CA VAL A 52 1.27 11.92 4.67
C VAL A 52 0.45 13.20 4.77
N ARG A 53 -0.68 13.26 4.05
CA ARG A 53 -1.65 14.35 4.08
C ARG A 53 -2.95 13.89 4.72
N LEU A 54 -3.40 14.59 5.74
CA LEU A 54 -4.66 14.36 6.43
C LEU A 54 -5.76 15.24 5.85
N GLN A 55 -6.85 14.62 5.41
CA GLN A 55 -8.01 15.33 4.88
C GLN A 55 -9.25 15.06 5.75
N PRO A 56 -9.92 16.10 6.27
CA PRO A 56 -11.18 15.91 6.96
C PRO A 56 -12.26 15.50 5.95
N ILE A 57 -13.11 14.55 6.33
CA ILE A 57 -14.28 14.12 5.57
C ILE A 57 -15.53 14.48 6.36
N GLY A 58 -16.52 15.05 5.66
CA GLY A 58 -17.80 15.46 6.27
C GLY A 58 -17.61 16.56 7.32
N SER A 59 -18.16 16.35 8.51
CA SER A 59 -18.15 17.33 9.60
C SER A 59 -16.95 17.18 10.56
N ALA A 60 -15.88 16.49 10.14
CA ALA A 60 -14.71 16.29 10.99
C ALA A 60 -13.96 17.62 11.26
N PRO A 61 -13.42 17.84 12.49
CA PRO A 61 -12.65 19.03 12.82
C PRO A 61 -11.41 19.21 11.94
N HIS A 62 -11.16 20.43 11.47
CA HIS A 62 -10.00 20.72 10.64
C HIS A 62 -8.71 20.81 11.46
N LEU A 63 -7.69 20.06 11.07
CA LEU A 63 -6.35 20.17 11.65
C LEU A 63 -5.56 21.35 11.08
N ASN A 64 -4.79 22.04 11.95
CA ASN A 64 -3.88 23.12 11.56
C ASN A 64 -2.71 22.59 10.71
N GLN A 65 -2.05 21.52 11.17
CA GLN A 65 -1.00 20.84 10.42
C GLN A 65 -1.56 19.57 9.79
N ARG A 66 -1.81 19.61 8.48
CA ARG A 66 -2.39 18.51 7.72
C ARG A 66 -1.36 17.63 7.04
N VAL A 67 -0.14 18.13 6.84
CA VAL A 67 0.93 17.41 6.15
C VAL A 67 2.07 17.18 7.13
N PHE A 68 2.54 15.94 7.21
CA PHE A 68 3.69 15.56 8.03
C PHE A 68 4.47 14.42 7.38
N LYS A 69 5.72 14.23 7.81
CA LYS A 69 6.57 13.14 7.35
C LYS A 69 6.60 12.02 8.37
N LEU A 70 6.54 10.77 7.90
CA LEU A 70 6.56 9.57 8.72
C LEU A 70 7.61 8.61 8.16
N SER A 71 8.26 7.80 9.02
CA SER A 71 9.16 6.75 8.53
C SER A 71 8.36 5.60 7.92
N THR A 72 8.90 4.98 6.87
CA THR A 72 8.29 3.83 6.18
C THR A 72 8.15 2.58 7.03
N ASN A 73 8.99 2.42 8.06
CA ASN A 73 8.95 1.28 8.99
C ASN A 73 7.80 1.35 10.02
N GLN A 74 7.08 2.48 10.07
CA GLN A 74 5.96 2.63 10.99
C GLN A 74 4.70 1.93 10.48
N ARG A 75 3.83 1.57 11.42
CA ARG A 75 2.49 1.02 11.17
C ARG A 75 1.42 2.11 11.11
N PHE A 76 0.31 1.80 10.44
CA PHE A 76 -0.83 2.71 10.29
C PHE A 76 -1.44 3.15 11.63
N GLU A 77 -1.38 2.30 12.67
CA GLU A 77 -1.80 2.68 14.03
C GLU A 77 -1.16 3.99 14.53
N THR A 78 0.05 4.31 14.09
CA THR A 78 0.77 5.53 14.49
C THR A 78 0.04 6.77 13.99
N ILE A 79 -0.50 6.70 12.77
CA ILE A 79 -1.27 7.78 12.15
C ILE A 79 -2.58 7.97 12.92
N VAL A 80 -3.29 6.88 13.24
CA VAL A 80 -4.55 6.92 13.98
C VAL A 80 -4.34 7.51 15.39
N ARG A 81 -3.28 7.08 16.08
CA ARG A 81 -2.91 7.60 17.42
C ARG A 81 -2.57 9.08 17.36
N PHE A 82 -1.83 9.52 16.34
CA PHE A 82 -1.51 10.92 16.11
C PHE A 82 -2.77 11.76 15.87
N LEU A 83 -3.70 11.26 15.04
CA LEU A 83 -5.00 11.87 14.78
C LEU A 83 -5.80 12.06 16.07
N ARG A 84 -5.99 10.99 16.86
CA ARG A 84 -6.75 11.06 18.13
C ARG A 84 -6.16 12.10 19.09
N LYS A 85 -4.83 12.13 19.22
CA LYS A 85 -4.13 13.11 20.07
C LYS A 85 -4.31 14.55 19.57
N ARG A 86 -4.32 14.76 18.25
CA ARG A 86 -4.45 16.10 17.65
C ARG A 86 -5.88 16.63 17.66
N LEU A 87 -6.88 15.76 17.52
CA LEU A 87 -8.28 16.17 17.60
C LEU A 87 -8.79 16.23 19.05
N GLY A 88 -8.06 15.69 20.02
CA GLY A 88 -8.50 15.64 21.42
C GLY A 88 -9.67 14.67 21.64
N VAL A 89 -9.77 13.65 20.78
CA VAL A 89 -10.87 12.67 20.78
C VAL A 89 -10.74 11.77 22.00
N LYS A 90 -11.85 11.55 22.70
CA LYS A 90 -11.88 10.68 23.89
C LYS A 90 -11.80 9.21 23.50
N GLU A 91 -11.43 8.34 24.44
CA GLU A 91 -11.24 6.91 24.16
C GLU A 91 -12.50 6.20 23.65
N HIS A 92 -13.68 6.66 24.08
CA HIS A 92 -14.98 6.15 23.64
C HIS A 92 -15.43 6.67 22.27
N GLU A 93 -14.81 7.71 21.75
CA GLU A 93 -15.17 8.29 20.47
C GLU A 93 -14.43 7.56 19.34
N SER A 94 -15.17 7.19 18.30
CA SER A 94 -14.64 6.48 17.15
C SER A 94 -14.02 7.45 16.14
N VAL A 95 -12.88 7.06 15.56
CA VAL A 95 -12.25 7.78 14.44
C VAL A 95 -12.05 6.80 13.31
N PHE A 96 -12.66 7.11 12.18
CA PHE A 96 -12.55 6.32 10.95
C PHE A 96 -11.51 6.96 10.05
N CYS A 97 -10.58 6.16 9.55
CA CYS A 97 -9.53 6.61 8.64
C CYS A 97 -9.67 5.88 7.31
N TYR A 98 -9.51 6.61 6.21
CA TYR A 98 -9.68 6.10 4.86
C TYR A 98 -8.47 6.48 4.00
N VAL A 99 -7.91 5.53 3.27
CA VAL A 99 -6.87 5.81 2.27
C VAL A 99 -7.55 6.06 0.93
N GLY A 100 -7.19 7.15 0.25
CA GLY A 100 -7.78 7.52 -1.04
C GLY A 100 -9.30 7.75 -1.03
N SER A 101 -9.91 7.92 0.15
CA SER A 101 -11.37 8.01 0.34
C SER A 101 -12.16 6.79 -0.17
N VAL A 102 -11.55 5.59 -0.16
CA VAL A 102 -12.16 4.37 -0.70
C VAL A 102 -12.22 3.22 0.30
N PHE A 103 -11.18 3.00 1.09
CA PHE A 103 -11.13 1.88 2.04
C PHE A 103 -10.41 2.28 3.33
N SER A 104 -10.66 1.51 4.40
CA SER A 104 -10.00 1.70 5.69
C SER A 104 -8.92 0.62 5.88
N PRO A 105 -7.62 0.99 5.93
CA PRO A 105 -6.54 0.02 6.12
C PRO A 105 -6.52 -0.54 7.55
N ALA A 106 -5.91 -1.71 7.71
CA ALA A 106 -5.74 -2.31 9.03
C ALA A 106 -4.69 -1.54 9.87
N LEU A 107 -4.82 -1.59 11.20
CA LEU A 107 -3.93 -0.82 12.10
C LEU A 107 -2.48 -1.34 12.10
N ASP A 108 -2.30 -2.62 11.80
CA ASP A 108 -1.02 -3.32 11.69
C ASP A 108 -0.35 -3.14 10.32
N GLU A 109 -1.05 -2.54 9.36
CA GLU A 109 -0.56 -2.36 8.00
C GLU A 109 0.62 -1.36 7.94
N GLY A 110 1.63 -1.70 7.15
CA GLY A 110 2.84 -0.90 7.01
C GLY A 110 2.59 0.35 6.16
N VAL A 111 2.94 1.54 6.67
CA VAL A 111 2.67 2.80 5.95
C VAL A 111 3.54 2.91 4.69
N GLY A 112 4.74 2.31 4.66
CA GLY A 112 5.56 2.23 3.46
C GLY A 112 4.85 1.56 2.28
N ASN A 113 4.16 0.44 2.52
CA ASN A 113 3.40 -0.26 1.49
C ASN A 113 2.20 0.58 1.03
N LEU A 114 1.44 1.14 1.98
CA LEU A 114 0.30 2.02 1.67
C LEU A 114 0.72 3.22 0.82
N TRP A 115 1.86 3.84 1.12
CA TRP A 115 2.37 4.96 0.33
C TRP A 115 2.79 4.51 -1.07
N THR A 116 3.46 3.37 -1.21
CA THR A 116 3.87 2.88 -2.54
C THR A 116 2.69 2.55 -3.44
N CYS A 117 1.65 1.91 -2.87
CA CYS A 117 0.49 1.46 -3.62
C CYS A 117 -0.56 2.57 -3.86
N PHE A 118 -0.71 3.52 -2.93
CA PHE A 118 -1.84 4.46 -2.92
C PHE A 118 -1.44 5.95 -2.79
N LYS A 119 -0.17 6.31 -3.03
CA LYS A 119 0.22 7.74 -3.04
C LYS A 119 -0.44 8.51 -4.19
N GLN A 120 -0.75 9.77 -3.90
CA GLN A 120 -1.18 10.77 -4.86
C GLN A 120 -0.23 11.96 -4.78
N ASN A 121 0.38 12.37 -5.89
CA ASN A 121 1.34 13.48 -5.93
C ASN A 121 2.47 13.35 -4.89
N GLU A 122 3.04 12.15 -4.73
CA GLU A 122 4.08 11.81 -3.73
C GLU A 122 3.65 11.86 -2.26
N GLU A 123 2.35 11.98 -2.00
CA GLU A 123 1.79 12.01 -0.65
C GLU A 123 0.77 10.90 -0.44
N LEU A 124 0.78 10.27 0.73
CA LEU A 124 -0.30 9.37 1.13
C LEU A 124 -1.44 10.20 1.70
N VAL A 125 -2.57 10.25 0.98
CA VAL A 125 -3.76 10.96 1.42
C VAL A 125 -4.60 10.06 2.32
N VAL A 126 -4.72 10.46 3.58
CA VAL A 126 -5.53 9.79 4.61
C VAL A 126 -6.69 10.69 4.99
N GLY A 127 -7.88 10.30 4.55
CA GLY A 127 -9.14 10.88 4.98
C GLY A 127 -9.47 10.47 6.42
N TYR A 128 -10.03 11.37 7.23
CA TYR A 128 -10.53 11.04 8.56
C TYR A 128 -11.95 11.57 8.80
N ALA A 129 -12.74 10.80 9.54
CA ALA A 129 -14.12 11.12 9.90
C ALA A 129 -14.47 10.63 11.31
N THR A 130 -15.41 11.31 11.98
CA THR A 130 -15.96 10.89 13.28
C THR A 130 -17.08 9.85 13.13
N SER A 131 -17.77 9.87 11.99
CA SER A 131 -18.78 8.88 11.60
C SER A 131 -18.28 8.10 10.38
N PRO A 132 -18.71 6.84 10.20
CA PRO A 132 -18.39 6.09 8.99
C PRO A 132 -18.92 6.84 7.77
N ALA A 133 -18.05 7.08 6.79
CA ALA A 133 -18.37 7.87 5.58
C ALA A 133 -18.40 6.98 4.32
N PHE A 134 -17.64 5.90 4.33
CA PHE A 134 -17.54 4.93 3.23
C PHE A 134 -17.64 3.52 3.83
N GLY A 135 -18.39 2.65 3.15
CA GLY A 135 -18.68 1.27 3.56
C GLY A 135 -19.06 0.43 2.35
#